data_AF-A0A9D4FKS0-F1
#
_entry.id   AF-A0A9D4FKS0-F1
#
_cell.length_a   1.000
_cell.length_b   1.000
_cell.length_c   1.000
_cell.angle_alpha   90.00
_cell.angle_beta   90.00
_cell.angle_gamma   90.00
#
_symmetry.space_group_name_H-M   'P 1'
#
loop_
_entity.id
_entity.type
_entity.pdbx_description
1 polymer ?
#
loop_
_entity_poly.entity_id
_entity_poly.type
_entity_poly.pdbx_seq_one_letter_code
_entity_poly.pdbx_strand_id
1 'polypeptide(L)'
;MNIDGDIIHNERDSNVIIDRDNDVNTFIPKPFKIIGDNLDVCIAPTRMTMKKQRQSLHWFLTMVKQKRITYHDDLNKSSTVNQKQILDIPSSEWIPSSEQIDSILNNFVFHISTTLIKYIKMLSPIKVSYPSYIDHRYTHITSKKSIVLNCDLIDGLDASENSSQGMIKILQNFHDLAVPHSSDTILQKVVFGGDVLTNERAFAAQEAMQNCQSKFASLAGIIHRPEGLHREFNFLQVQKC
;
A
#
# COMPACT_ATOMS: atom_id res chain seq x y z
N MET A 1 51.82 -21.45 15.42
CA MET A 1 51.78 -21.49 13.94
C MET A 1 50.61 -22.38 13.58
N ASN A 2 49.64 -21.85 12.82
CA ASN A 2 48.34 -22.42 12.37
C ASN A 2 47.40 -22.81 13.53
N ILE A 3 46.28 -22.14 13.84
CA ILE A 3 45.13 -21.68 13.02
C ILE A 3 44.58 -22.78 12.12
N ASP A 4 43.67 -23.58 12.69
CA ASP A 4 42.54 -24.16 11.98
C ASP A 4 41.30 -23.79 12.78
N GLY A 5 40.45 -22.96 12.16
CA GLY A 5 39.27 -22.35 12.74
C GLY A 5 38.08 -23.31 12.67
N ASP A 6 37.51 -23.57 13.83
CA ASP A 6 36.26 -24.29 13.97
C ASP A 6 35.11 -23.57 13.26
N ILE A 7 34.32 -24.38 12.57
CA ILE A 7 33.10 -24.02 11.85
C ILE A 7 32.06 -23.53 12.86
N ILE A 8 31.81 -22.22 12.89
CA ILE A 8 30.73 -21.63 13.67
C ILE A 8 29.44 -21.71 12.83
N HIS A 9 28.57 -22.67 13.19
CA HIS A 9 27.14 -22.58 12.90
C HIS A 9 26.59 -21.38 13.68
N ASN A 10 26.36 -20.27 12.98
CA ASN A 10 25.77 -19.06 13.56
C ASN A 10 24.25 -19.10 13.34
N GLU A 11 23.56 -19.85 14.22
CA GLU A 11 22.14 -19.64 14.48
C GLU A 11 21.99 -18.20 14.97
N ARG A 12 21.42 -17.32 14.13
CA ARG A 12 21.10 -15.96 14.56
C ARG A 12 19.84 -16.01 15.41
N ASP A 13 20.08 -16.13 16.70
CA ASP A 13 19.21 -15.80 17.81
C ASP A 13 18.37 -14.55 17.56
N SER A 14 17.07 -14.75 17.40
CA SER A 14 16.03 -13.77 17.69
C SER A 14 15.79 -13.71 19.20
N ASN A 15 16.81 -13.30 19.95
CA ASN A 15 16.68 -13.01 21.39
C ASN A 15 16.16 -11.59 21.58
N VAL A 16 14.83 -11.47 21.64
CA VAL A 16 14.15 -10.31 22.24
C VAL A 16 14.49 -10.33 23.73
N ILE A 17 15.41 -9.46 24.15
CA ILE A 17 15.64 -9.15 25.56
C ILE A 17 14.39 -8.45 26.07
N ILE A 18 13.56 -9.17 26.82
CA ILE A 18 12.44 -8.61 27.56
C ILE A 18 13.02 -8.07 28.88
N ASP A 19 13.37 -6.78 28.88
CA ASP A 19 13.57 -6.05 30.13
C ASP A 19 12.25 -6.07 30.90
N ARG A 20 12.26 -6.75 32.05
CA ARG A 20 11.16 -6.70 33.02
C ARG A 20 11.30 -5.40 33.78
N ASP A 21 10.20 -4.66 33.87
CA ASP A 21 10.03 -3.35 34.51
C ASP A 21 10.35 -2.14 33.60
N ASN A 22 9.42 -1.82 32.71
CA ASN A 22 8.95 -0.46 32.43
C ASN A 22 7.69 -0.52 31.55
N ASP A 23 6.70 0.31 31.88
CA ASP A 23 5.42 0.54 31.21
C ASP A 23 5.27 -0.10 29.82
N VAL A 24 4.47 -1.17 29.75
CA VAL A 24 4.03 -1.77 28.49
C VAL A 24 3.05 -0.82 27.81
N ASN A 25 3.57 0.26 27.23
CA ASN A 25 3.00 0.82 26.03
C ASN A 25 3.15 -0.27 24.96
N THR A 26 2.14 -1.15 24.84
CA THR A 26 2.00 -2.05 23.70
C THR A 26 2.03 -1.20 22.43
N PHE A 27 3.21 -1.10 21.81
CA PHE A 27 3.38 -0.44 20.53
C PHE A 27 2.72 -1.35 19.49
N ILE A 28 1.44 -1.13 19.22
CA ILE A 28 0.74 -1.80 18.13
C ILE A 28 1.30 -1.17 16.85
N PRO A 29 2.06 -1.92 16.03
CA PRO A 29 2.64 -1.36 14.82
C PRO A 29 1.51 -0.91 13.89
N LYS A 30 1.62 0.32 13.36
CA LYS A 30 0.60 0.83 12.45
C LYS A 30 0.53 -0.06 11.20
N PRO A 31 -0.68 -0.36 10.71
CA PRO A 31 -0.86 -1.18 9.53
C PRO A 31 -0.21 -0.52 8.33
N PHE A 32 0.32 -1.34 7.43
CA PHE A 32 0.90 -0.90 6.19
C PHE A 32 0.11 -1.45 5.00
N LYS A 33 0.45 -0.96 3.81
CA LYS A 33 0.01 -1.53 2.54
C LYS A 33 1.21 -1.73 1.64
N ILE A 34 1.14 -2.77 0.83
CA ILE A 34 2.11 -3.04 -0.22
C ILE A 34 1.57 -2.41 -1.50
N ILE A 35 2.48 -1.86 -2.29
CA ILE A 35 2.17 -1.29 -3.60
C ILE A 35 3.18 -1.89 -4.58
N GLY A 36 2.71 -2.34 -5.73
CA GLY A 36 3.55 -2.84 -6.80
C GLY A 36 3.19 -2.28 -8.16
N ASP A 37 4.19 -2.18 -9.03
CA ASP A 37 4.04 -1.80 -10.44
C ASP A 37 5.10 -2.51 -11.30
N ASN A 38 4.79 -2.70 -12.58
CA ASN A 38 5.71 -3.29 -13.54
C ASN A 38 6.75 -2.26 -14.02
N LEU A 39 8.00 -2.69 -14.12
CA LEU A 39 9.13 -1.91 -14.60
C LEU A 39 9.81 -2.66 -15.76
N ASP A 40 9.39 -2.30 -16.97
CA ASP A 40 9.98 -2.84 -18.20
C ASP A 40 11.11 -1.93 -18.70
N VAL A 41 12.32 -2.47 -18.82
CA VAL A 41 13.50 -1.75 -19.33
C VAL A 41 14.04 -2.42 -20.58
N CYS A 42 14.02 -1.70 -21.70
CA CYS A 42 14.65 -2.12 -22.94
C CYS A 42 16.02 -1.48 -23.10
N ILE A 43 17.08 -2.28 -23.07
CA ILE A 43 18.45 -1.83 -23.32
C ILE A 43 18.80 -2.11 -24.78
N ALA A 44 18.85 -1.04 -25.58
CA ALA A 44 19.29 -1.10 -26.97
C ALA A 44 20.77 -0.67 -27.07
N PRO A 45 21.67 -1.55 -27.55
CA PRO A 45 23.06 -1.17 -27.75
C PRO A 45 23.20 -0.22 -28.97
N THR A 46 24.10 0.75 -28.89
CA THR A 46 24.40 1.70 -29.98
C THR A 46 24.80 1.01 -31.29
N ARG A 47 25.46 -0.15 -31.18
CA ARG A 47 25.79 -1.04 -32.31
C ARG A 47 25.39 -2.45 -31.95
N MET A 48 24.41 -2.98 -32.67
CA MET A 48 24.00 -4.38 -32.52
C MET A 48 25.07 -5.29 -33.11
N THR A 49 25.51 -6.27 -32.32
CA THR A 49 26.45 -7.31 -32.75
C THR A 49 25.97 -8.65 -32.22
N MET A 50 26.45 -9.77 -32.78
CA MET A 50 26.09 -11.11 -32.29
C MET A 50 26.29 -11.29 -30.77
N LYS A 51 27.23 -10.56 -30.16
CA LYS A 51 27.51 -10.59 -28.71
C LYS A 51 26.78 -9.50 -27.91
N LYS A 52 26.28 -8.45 -28.55
CA LYS A 52 25.56 -7.33 -27.93
C LYS A 52 24.23 -7.15 -28.66
N GLN A 53 23.24 -7.90 -28.19
CA GLN A 53 21.86 -7.83 -28.66
C GLN A 53 21.03 -6.94 -27.74
N ARG A 54 19.83 -6.56 -28.22
CA ARG A 54 18.84 -5.87 -27.40
C ARG A 54 18.44 -6.76 -26.22
N GLN A 55 18.44 -6.21 -25.02
CA GLN A 55 17.98 -6.89 -23.81
C GLN A 55 16.66 -6.26 -23.36
N SER A 56 15.71 -7.10 -22.97
CA SER A 56 14.44 -6.70 -22.36
C SER A 56 14.43 -7.24 -20.95
N LEU A 57 14.38 -6.34 -19.97
CA LEU A 57 14.29 -6.64 -18.55
C LEU A 57 12.87 -6.35 -18.09
N HIS A 58 12.28 -7.26 -17.33
CA HIS A 58 10.89 -7.21 -16.90
C HIS A 58 10.86 -7.32 -15.37
N TRP A 59 10.88 -6.20 -14.67
CA TRP A 59 10.97 -6.22 -13.21
C TRP A 59 9.67 -5.85 -12.53
N PHE A 60 9.43 -6.37 -11.34
CA PHE A 60 8.30 -5.95 -10.53
C PHE A 60 8.79 -5.18 -9.30
N LEU A 61 8.51 -3.88 -9.27
CA LEU A 61 8.96 -3.00 -8.18
C LEU A 61 7.93 -3.01 -7.05
N THR A 62 8.41 -3.20 -5.82
CA THR A 62 7.55 -3.25 -4.63
C THR A 62 7.92 -2.18 -3.62
N MET A 63 6.91 -1.44 -3.16
CA MET A 63 7.01 -0.46 -2.08
C MET A 63 6.04 -0.77 -0.95
N VAL A 64 6.41 -0.43 0.28
CA VAL A 64 5.53 -0.47 1.44
C VAL A 64 5.25 0.94 1.94
N LYS A 65 3.98 1.23 2.18
CA LYS A 65 3.52 2.52 2.71
C LYS A 65 2.79 2.33 4.01
N GLN A 66 3.26 3.01 5.06
CA GLN A 66 2.62 2.96 6.38
C GLN A 66 1.33 3.78 6.37
N LYS A 67 0.23 3.22 6.88
CA LYS A 67 -1.02 3.98 7.08
C LYS A 67 -0.84 4.92 8.27
N ARG A 68 -1.21 6.19 8.09
CA ARG A 68 -1.09 7.19 9.15
C ARG A 68 -2.31 7.24 10.07
N ILE A 69 -3.49 7.10 9.45
CA ILE A 69 -4.80 7.12 10.08
C ILE A 69 -5.37 5.72 9.95
N THR A 70 -5.87 5.20 11.06
CA THR A 70 -6.49 3.90 11.21
C THR A 70 -7.87 4.08 11.82
N TYR A 71 -8.72 3.06 11.69
CA TYR A 71 -10.03 3.06 12.34
C TYR A 71 -9.95 3.24 13.86
N HIS A 72 -8.87 2.75 14.48
CA HIS A 72 -8.62 2.93 15.92
C HIS A 72 -8.32 4.39 16.31
N ASP A 73 -7.94 5.25 15.36
CA ASP A 73 -7.69 6.67 15.61
C ASP A 73 -8.99 7.50 15.64
N ASP A 74 -10.08 7.01 15.03
CA ASP A 74 -11.42 7.63 15.01
C ASP A 74 -12.35 7.03 16.08
N LEU A 75 -12.13 5.77 16.46
CA LEU A 75 -12.80 5.15 17.57
C LEU A 75 -12.31 5.78 18.88
N ASN A 76 -13.11 6.69 19.45
CA ASN A 76 -12.94 7.06 20.85
C ASN A 76 -12.82 5.78 21.70
N LYS A 77 -11.72 5.63 22.45
CA LYS A 77 -11.46 4.51 23.37
C LYS A 77 -12.57 4.30 24.43
N SER A 78 -13.53 5.22 24.52
CA SER A 78 -14.65 5.24 25.47
C SER A 78 -15.97 4.72 24.88
N SER A 79 -16.14 4.75 23.56
CA SER A 79 -17.32 4.21 22.91
C SER A 79 -17.03 2.79 22.45
N THR A 80 -17.54 1.81 23.19
CA THR A 80 -18.00 0.53 22.63
C THR A 80 -18.89 0.85 21.44
N VAL A 81 -18.29 1.05 20.26
CA VAL A 81 -19.02 1.08 19.01
C VAL A 81 -19.50 -0.35 18.84
N ASN A 82 -20.72 -0.58 19.32
CA ASN A 82 -21.47 -1.76 19.02
C ASN A 82 -21.40 -1.92 17.50
N GLN A 83 -20.63 -2.92 17.06
CA GLN A 83 -20.66 -3.38 15.68
C GLN A 83 -22.09 -3.90 15.46
N LYS A 84 -23.02 -3.00 15.14
CA LYS A 84 -24.39 -3.36 14.76
C LYS A 84 -24.26 -4.22 13.50
N GLN A 85 -24.98 -5.34 13.42
CA GLN A 85 -25.00 -6.08 12.17
C GLN A 85 -25.66 -5.18 11.11
N ILE A 86 -25.19 -5.25 9.87
CA ILE A 86 -25.69 -4.40 8.77
C ILE A 86 -27.21 -4.48 8.65
N LEU A 87 -27.77 -5.68 8.89
CA LEU A 87 -29.20 -5.97 8.84
C LEU A 87 -30.00 -5.34 9.99
N ASP A 88 -29.34 -5.00 11.10
CA ASP A 88 -29.98 -4.39 12.28
C ASP A 88 -30.00 -2.85 12.19
N ILE A 89 -29.35 -2.27 11.19
CA ILE A 89 -29.28 -0.82 10.99
C ILE A 89 -30.55 -0.39 10.25
N PRO A 90 -31.42 0.44 10.85
CA PRO A 90 -32.63 0.92 10.18
C PRO A 90 -32.27 1.72 8.93
N SER A 91 -33.08 1.60 7.87
CA SER A 91 -32.83 2.25 6.57
C SER A 91 -32.64 3.76 6.67
N SER A 92 -33.23 4.42 7.67
CA SER A 92 -33.08 5.86 7.92
C SER A 92 -31.70 6.26 8.42
N GLU A 93 -30.94 5.38 9.08
CA GLU A 93 -29.57 5.66 9.56
C GLU A 93 -28.55 5.67 8.41
N TRP A 94 -28.91 5.09 7.26
CA TRP A 94 -28.13 5.18 6.01
C TRP A 94 -28.33 6.50 5.29
N ILE A 95 -29.40 7.23 5.60
CA ILE A 95 -29.70 8.52 4.99
C ILE A 95 -28.95 9.59 5.78
N PRO A 96 -28.20 10.48 5.11
CA PRO A 96 -27.56 11.60 5.78
C PRO A 96 -28.57 12.42 6.59
N SER A 97 -28.23 12.69 7.85
CA SER A 97 -28.97 13.64 8.67
C SER A 97 -28.92 15.05 8.09
N SER A 98 -29.85 15.92 8.48
CA SER A 98 -29.85 17.32 8.05
C SER A 98 -28.52 18.02 8.32
N GLU A 99 -27.91 17.76 9.48
CA GLU A 99 -26.60 18.32 9.84
C GLU A 99 -25.49 17.86 8.90
N GLN A 100 -25.50 16.58 8.51
CA GLN A 100 -24.53 16.04 7.55
C GLN A 100 -24.76 16.64 6.15
N ILE A 101 -26.01 16.85 5.75
CA ILE A 101 -26.34 17.50 4.48
C ILE A 101 -25.82 18.95 4.47
N ASP A 102 -26.07 19.71 5.54
CA ASP A 102 -25.58 21.08 5.67
C ASP A 102 -24.05 21.15 5.65
N SER A 103 -23.37 20.22 6.32
CA SER A 103 -21.91 20.09 6.25
C SER A 103 -21.42 19.80 4.82
N ILE A 104 -22.10 18.90 4.10
CA ILE A 104 -21.77 18.59 2.70
C ILE A 104 -21.99 19.81 1.80
N LEU A 105 -23.08 20.54 1.98
CA LEU A 105 -23.38 21.76 1.21
C LEU A 105 -22.31 22.84 1.45
N ASN A 106 -21.87 23.04 2.68
CA ASN A 106 -20.77 23.95 3.00
C ASN A 106 -19.47 23.55 2.30
N ASN A 107 -19.16 22.26 2.22
CA ASN A 107 -18.00 21.77 1.48
C ASN A 107 -18.13 22.02 -0.03
N PHE A 108 -19.33 21.88 -0.60
CA PHE A 108 -19.58 22.21 -2.01
C PHE A 108 -19.38 23.70 -2.29
N VAL A 109 -19.89 24.57 -1.41
CA VAL A 109 -19.66 26.02 -1.52
C VAL A 109 -18.16 26.32 -1.56
N PHE A 110 -17.37 25.67 -0.71
CA PHE A 110 -15.90 25.81 -0.73
C PHE A 110 -15.29 25.41 -2.08
N HIS A 111 -15.65 24.24 -2.61
CA HIS A 111 -15.08 23.74 -3.87
C HIS A 111 -15.47 24.60 -5.08
N ILE A 112 -16.74 25.02 -5.15
CA ILE A 112 -17.24 25.90 -6.22
C ILE A 112 -16.51 27.25 -6.15
N SER A 113 -16.44 27.87 -4.96
CA SER A 113 -15.76 29.15 -4.76
C SER A 113 -14.29 29.08 -5.16
N THR A 114 -13.58 28.03 -4.74
CA THR A 114 -12.18 27.80 -5.08
C THR A 114 -11.98 27.67 -6.61
N THR A 115 -12.90 26.99 -7.28
CA THR A 115 -12.89 26.84 -8.74
C THR A 115 -13.12 28.18 -9.42
N LEU A 116 -14.12 28.96 -8.98
CA LEU A 116 -14.39 30.29 -9.52
C LEU A 116 -13.19 31.23 -9.34
N ILE A 117 -12.58 31.27 -8.16
CA ILE A 117 -11.39 32.07 -7.88
C ILE A 117 -10.21 31.66 -8.77
N LYS A 118 -10.06 30.36 -9.06
CA LYS A 118 -8.97 29.83 -9.90
C LYS A 118 -9.12 30.21 -11.37
N TYR A 119 -10.33 30.19 -11.91
CA TYR A 119 -10.56 30.37 -13.36
C TYR A 119 -11.01 31.79 -13.75
N ILE A 120 -11.67 32.54 -12.85
CA ILE A 120 -12.12 33.90 -13.11
C ILE A 120 -11.06 34.90 -12.64
N LYS A 121 -10.34 35.50 -13.59
CA LYS A 121 -9.24 36.46 -13.31
C LYS A 121 -9.65 37.63 -12.41
N MET A 122 -10.90 38.10 -12.52
CA MET A 122 -11.43 39.20 -11.69
C MET A 122 -11.51 38.85 -10.19
N LEU A 123 -11.64 37.56 -9.85
CA LEU A 123 -11.70 37.08 -8.46
C LEU A 123 -10.32 36.70 -7.91
N SER A 124 -9.26 36.82 -8.70
CA SER A 124 -7.89 36.50 -8.27
C SER A 124 -7.41 37.26 -7.01
N PRO A 125 -7.81 38.53 -6.74
CA PRO A 125 -7.40 39.22 -5.52
C PRO A 125 -7.93 38.55 -4.24
N ILE A 126 -9.10 37.91 -4.31
CA ILE A 126 -9.77 37.27 -3.18
C ILE A 126 -9.02 36.01 -2.71
N LYS A 127 -8.20 35.41 -3.59
CA LYS A 127 -7.39 34.23 -3.29
C LYS A 127 -6.50 34.39 -2.06
N VAL A 128 -6.05 35.62 -1.78
CA VAL A 128 -5.17 35.91 -0.62
C VAL A 128 -5.90 35.70 0.71
N SER A 129 -7.19 36.02 0.76
CA SER A 129 -8.00 35.92 1.99
C SER A 129 -8.82 34.62 2.07
N TYR A 130 -8.90 33.86 0.98
CA TYR A 130 -9.72 32.65 0.93
C TYR A 130 -8.96 31.43 1.48
N PRO A 131 -9.59 30.57 2.30
CA PRO A 131 -8.93 29.36 2.80
C PRO A 131 -8.44 28.46 1.67
N SER A 132 -7.21 27.95 1.80
CA SER A 132 -6.60 27.10 0.77
C SER A 132 -7.09 25.65 0.80
N TYR A 133 -7.63 25.19 1.93
CA TYR A 133 -8.13 23.84 2.13
C TYR A 133 -9.26 23.85 3.17
N ILE A 134 -10.13 22.83 3.10
CA ILE A 134 -11.12 22.54 4.13
C ILE A 134 -10.36 21.95 5.32
N ASP A 135 -10.56 22.52 6.51
CA ASP A 135 -9.94 21.95 7.71
C ASP A 135 -10.61 20.63 8.09
N HIS A 136 -9.79 19.65 8.43
CA HIS A 136 -10.19 18.29 8.74
C HIS A 136 -9.47 17.85 10.00
N ARG A 137 -10.12 17.02 10.81
CA ARG A 137 -9.59 16.50 12.09
C ARG A 137 -8.14 15.99 11.98
N TYR A 138 -7.81 15.36 10.86
CA TYR A 138 -6.51 14.76 10.60
C TYR A 138 -5.57 15.57 9.70
N THR A 139 -5.86 16.84 9.40
CA THR A 139 -5.00 17.70 8.56
C THR A 139 -3.57 17.74 9.07
N HIS A 140 -3.36 17.85 10.38
CA HIS A 140 -2.04 17.87 11.01
C HIS A 140 -1.27 16.54 10.86
N ILE A 141 -1.97 15.41 10.69
CA ILE A 141 -1.38 14.10 10.46
C ILE A 141 -1.09 13.90 8.98
N THR A 142 -2.01 14.28 8.10
CA THR A 142 -1.88 14.13 6.64
C THR A 142 -0.86 15.09 6.03
N SER A 143 -0.65 16.25 6.63
CA SER A 143 0.34 17.25 6.18
C SER A 143 1.80 16.78 6.29
N LYS A 144 2.10 15.83 7.18
CA LYS A 144 3.46 15.29 7.35
C LYS A 144 3.94 14.56 6.07
N LYS A 145 5.23 14.25 5.96
CA LYS A 145 5.74 13.41 4.85
C LYS A 145 5.39 11.94 5.07
N SER A 146 5.07 11.20 4.00
CA SER A 146 4.72 9.78 4.10
C SER A 146 5.96 8.95 4.34
N ILE A 147 5.85 7.93 5.20
CA ILE A 147 6.87 6.89 5.32
C ILE A 147 6.59 5.88 4.23
N VAL A 148 7.52 5.80 3.28
CA VAL A 148 7.50 4.85 2.17
C VAL A 148 8.86 4.15 2.16
N LEU A 149 8.83 2.82 2.12
CA LEU A 149 10.01 1.98 2.04
C LEU A 149 10.02 1.29 0.69
N ASN A 150 11.15 1.34 -0.02
CA ASN A 150 11.39 0.50 -1.18
C ASN A 150 11.79 -0.87 -0.67
N CYS A 151 11.00 -1.90 -0.95
CA CYS A 151 11.19 -3.22 -0.36
C CYS A 151 12.01 -4.12 -1.28
N ASP A 152 11.58 -4.26 -2.53
CA ASP A 152 12.23 -5.22 -3.43
C ASP A 152 12.01 -4.87 -4.90
N LEU A 153 12.92 -5.41 -5.74
CA LEU A 153 12.83 -5.44 -7.18
C LEU A 153 12.88 -6.91 -7.61
N ILE A 154 11.72 -7.48 -7.91
CA ILE A 154 11.62 -8.88 -8.28
C ILE A 154 12.01 -9.01 -9.76
N ASP A 155 13.08 -9.77 -10.03
CA ASP A 155 13.58 -9.95 -11.39
C ASP A 155 12.61 -10.79 -12.25
N GLY A 156 12.47 -10.47 -13.53
CA GLY A 156 11.62 -11.16 -14.50
C GLY A 156 12.12 -12.52 -14.94
N LEU A 157 13.41 -12.80 -14.70
CA LEU A 157 13.96 -14.16 -14.78
C LEU A 157 13.34 -15.07 -13.71
N ASP A 158 12.96 -14.49 -12.57
CA ASP A 158 12.38 -15.20 -11.45
C ASP A 158 10.85 -15.13 -11.42
N ALA A 159 10.26 -13.99 -11.78
CA ALA A 159 8.82 -13.79 -11.80
C ALA A 159 8.40 -12.56 -12.63
N SER A 160 7.63 -12.76 -13.70
CA SER A 160 7.01 -11.67 -14.46
C SER A 160 5.52 -11.57 -14.18
N GLU A 161 5.04 -10.38 -13.86
CA GLU A 161 3.60 -10.09 -13.71
C GLU A 161 2.79 -10.48 -14.95
N ASN A 162 3.39 -10.35 -16.14
CA ASN A 162 2.70 -10.67 -17.40
C ASN A 162 2.42 -12.18 -17.55
N SER A 163 3.04 -13.02 -16.71
CA SER A 163 2.83 -14.46 -16.66
C SER A 163 2.04 -14.84 -15.41
N SER A 164 1.08 -15.76 -15.53
CA SER A 164 0.30 -16.22 -14.38
C SER A 164 1.17 -16.82 -13.28
N GLN A 165 2.18 -17.62 -13.65
CA GLN A 165 3.13 -18.21 -12.69
C GLN A 165 4.03 -17.17 -12.03
N GLY A 166 4.49 -16.16 -12.77
CA GLY A 166 5.27 -15.06 -12.21
C GLY A 166 4.44 -14.23 -11.24
N MET A 167 3.19 -13.90 -11.57
CA MET A 167 2.30 -13.21 -10.62
C MET A 167 2.06 -14.03 -9.34
N ILE A 168 1.87 -15.35 -9.44
CA ILE A 168 1.76 -16.22 -8.26
C ILE A 168 3.01 -16.12 -7.39
N LYS A 169 4.22 -16.20 -7.98
CA LYS A 169 5.48 -16.09 -7.23
C LYS A 169 5.68 -14.71 -6.60
N ILE A 170 5.28 -13.64 -7.28
CA ILE A 170 5.27 -12.28 -6.71
C ILE A 170 4.37 -12.24 -5.47
N LEU A 171 3.14 -12.77 -5.56
CA LEU A 171 2.22 -12.79 -4.43
C LEU A 171 2.68 -13.71 -3.29
N GLN A 172 3.35 -14.83 -3.59
CA GLN A 172 3.97 -15.69 -2.59
C GLN A 172 5.07 -14.95 -1.81
N ASN A 173 5.95 -14.24 -2.52
CA ASN A 173 6.97 -13.39 -1.90
C ASN A 173 6.33 -12.34 -0.96
N PHE A 174 5.20 -11.77 -1.33
CA PHE A 174 4.48 -10.82 -0.46
C PHE A 174 3.82 -11.48 0.75
N HIS A 175 3.31 -12.69 0.57
CA HIS A 175 2.79 -13.50 1.67
C HIS A 175 3.89 -13.77 2.70
N ASP A 176 5.07 -14.20 2.25
CA ASP A 176 6.20 -14.52 3.12
C ASP A 176 6.79 -13.28 3.81
N LEU A 177 6.89 -12.16 3.08
CA LEU A 177 7.54 -10.95 3.60
C LEU A 177 6.64 -10.11 4.51
N ALA A 178 5.34 -10.06 4.22
CA ALA A 178 4.48 -9.01 4.76
C ALA A 178 3.19 -9.50 5.42
N VAL A 179 2.67 -10.69 5.10
CA VAL A 179 1.42 -11.16 5.72
C VAL A 179 1.75 -11.81 7.06
N PRO A 180 1.28 -11.27 8.20
CA PRO A 180 1.54 -11.90 9.49
C PRO A 180 0.78 -13.22 9.59
N HIS A 181 1.50 -14.32 9.81
CA HIS A 181 0.94 -15.66 9.91
C HIS A 181 1.53 -16.44 11.10
N SER A 182 0.76 -17.38 11.63
CA SER A 182 1.19 -18.35 12.65
C SER A 182 0.77 -19.74 12.20
N SER A 183 1.73 -20.64 11.96
CA SER A 183 1.46 -22.03 11.54
C SER A 183 0.38 -22.13 10.45
N ASP A 184 0.55 -21.39 9.34
CA ASP A 184 -0.37 -21.28 8.18
C ASP A 184 -1.73 -20.60 8.42
N THR A 185 -1.99 -20.11 9.64
CA THR A 185 -3.15 -19.25 9.92
C THR A 185 -2.79 -17.78 9.74
N ILE A 186 -3.60 -17.07 8.97
CA ILE A 186 -3.40 -15.66 8.66
C ILE A 186 -3.97 -14.83 9.81
N LEU A 187 -3.10 -14.05 10.46
CA LEU A 187 -3.49 -13.19 11.58
C LEU A 187 -4.12 -11.89 11.10
N GLN A 188 -3.57 -11.31 10.04
CA GLN A 188 -4.06 -10.06 9.46
C GLN A 188 -3.89 -10.06 7.95
N LYS A 189 -4.91 -9.54 7.25
CA LYS A 189 -4.83 -9.31 5.82
C LYS A 189 -4.12 -8.01 5.49
N VAL A 190 -3.28 -8.04 4.47
CA VAL A 190 -2.53 -6.88 3.97
C VAL A 190 -3.14 -6.41 2.66
N VAL A 191 -3.21 -5.10 2.47
CA VAL A 191 -3.68 -4.52 1.22
C VAL A 191 -2.52 -4.49 0.23
N PHE A 192 -2.75 -5.05 -0.96
CA PHE A 192 -1.88 -4.92 -2.12
C PHE A 192 -2.53 -3.96 -3.11
N GLY A 193 -1.80 -2.91 -3.45
CA GLY A 193 -2.21 -1.90 -4.41
C GLY A 193 -1.39 -1.98 -5.69
N GLY A 194 -2.06 -1.81 -6.82
CA GLY A 194 -1.43 -1.74 -8.15
C GLY A 194 -2.33 -0.98 -9.11
N ASP A 195 -1.93 -0.88 -10.37
CA ASP A 195 -2.84 -0.38 -11.40
C ASP A 195 -4.00 -1.37 -11.65
N VAL A 196 -4.92 -1.04 -12.55
CA VAL A 196 -6.08 -1.91 -12.81
C VAL A 196 -5.66 -3.29 -13.33
N LEU A 197 -4.63 -3.34 -14.19
CA LEU A 197 -4.20 -4.56 -14.85
C LEU A 197 -3.41 -5.47 -13.90
N THR A 198 -2.55 -4.90 -13.06
CA THR A 198 -1.85 -5.61 -12.00
C THR A 198 -2.83 -6.24 -11.01
N ASN A 199 -3.90 -5.52 -10.64
CA ASN A 199 -4.93 -6.08 -9.77
C ASN A 199 -5.72 -7.22 -10.43
N GLU A 200 -6.06 -7.10 -11.72
CA GLU A 200 -6.73 -8.17 -12.46
C GLU A 200 -5.86 -9.44 -12.47
N ARG A 201 -4.57 -9.29 -12.78
CA ARG A 201 -3.61 -10.40 -12.78
C ARG A 201 -3.41 -11.00 -11.40
N ALA A 202 -3.32 -10.17 -10.37
CA ALA A 202 -3.21 -10.63 -8.98
C ALA A 202 -4.46 -11.38 -8.52
N PHE A 203 -5.65 -10.93 -8.94
CA PHE A 203 -6.91 -11.62 -8.69
C PHE A 203 -6.93 -13.00 -9.37
N ALA A 204 -6.57 -13.07 -10.66
CA ALA A 204 -6.48 -14.33 -11.39
C ALA A 204 -5.46 -15.31 -10.78
N ALA A 205 -4.31 -14.80 -10.31
CA ALA A 205 -3.30 -15.60 -9.62
C ALA A 205 -3.83 -16.16 -8.29
N GLN A 206 -4.57 -15.36 -7.52
CA GLN A 206 -5.20 -15.83 -6.28
C GLN A 206 -6.31 -16.86 -6.57
N GLU A 207 -7.10 -16.65 -7.63
CA GLU A 207 -8.13 -17.60 -8.08
C GLU A 207 -7.51 -18.96 -8.44
N ALA A 208 -6.40 -18.97 -9.16
CA ALA A 208 -5.67 -20.18 -9.51
C ALA A 208 -5.18 -20.97 -8.27
N MET A 209 -4.94 -20.29 -7.15
CA MET A 209 -4.46 -20.87 -5.90
C MET A 209 -5.59 -21.19 -4.90
N GLN A 210 -6.87 -20.95 -5.24
CA GLN A 210 -8.00 -21.17 -4.31
C GLN A 210 -8.13 -22.62 -3.82
N ASN A 211 -7.71 -23.59 -4.64
CA ASN A 211 -7.82 -25.01 -4.32
C ASN A 211 -6.70 -25.52 -3.37
N CYS A 212 -5.79 -24.65 -2.92
CA CYS A 212 -4.75 -25.02 -1.97
C CYS A 212 -5.31 -25.36 -0.58
N GLN A 213 -4.63 -26.25 0.14
CA GLN A 213 -5.11 -26.79 1.42
C GLN A 213 -5.10 -25.77 2.57
N SER A 214 -4.14 -24.85 2.58
CA SER A 214 -4.03 -23.81 3.61
C SER A 214 -4.39 -22.43 3.06
N LYS A 215 -4.96 -21.57 3.92
CA LYS A 215 -5.28 -20.17 3.56
C LYS A 215 -4.04 -19.37 3.18
N PHE A 216 -2.90 -19.71 3.79
CA PHE A 216 -1.62 -19.11 3.44
C PHE A 216 -1.17 -19.50 2.03
N ALA A 217 -1.22 -20.80 1.70
CA ALA A 217 -0.90 -21.29 0.36
C ALA A 217 -1.90 -20.78 -0.71
N SER A 218 -3.16 -20.57 -0.33
CA SER A 218 -4.20 -20.03 -1.22
C SER A 218 -4.11 -18.50 -1.42
N LEU A 219 -3.04 -17.85 -0.94
CA LEU A 219 -2.83 -16.41 -1.06
C LEU A 219 -3.97 -15.55 -0.46
N ALA A 220 -4.70 -16.06 0.53
CA ALA A 220 -5.90 -15.41 1.07
C ALA A 220 -5.62 -14.23 2.01
N GLY A 221 -4.34 -13.93 2.26
CA GLY A 221 -3.87 -12.88 3.15
C GLY A 221 -3.78 -11.52 2.47
N ILE A 222 -3.88 -11.49 1.15
CA ILE A 222 -3.82 -10.27 0.37
C ILE A 222 -5.23 -9.80 0.01
N ILE A 223 -5.44 -8.48 0.08
CA ILE A 223 -6.62 -7.80 -0.42
C ILE A 223 -6.17 -6.86 -1.53
N HIS A 224 -6.61 -7.14 -2.75
CA HIS A 224 -6.31 -6.33 -3.94
C HIS A 224 -7.11 -5.03 -3.93
N ARG A 225 -6.46 -3.92 -4.32
CA ARG A 225 -7.10 -2.62 -4.46
C ARG A 225 -6.51 -1.88 -5.67
N PRO A 226 -7.35 -1.40 -6.61
CA PRO A 226 -6.90 -0.45 -7.62
C PRO A 226 -6.41 0.84 -6.96
N GLU A 227 -5.15 1.18 -7.22
CA GLU A 227 -4.55 2.42 -6.77
C GLU A 227 -4.04 3.23 -7.97
N GLY A 228 -4.30 4.54 -7.98
CA GLY A 228 -3.82 5.46 -9.04
C GLY A 228 -2.32 5.78 -8.95
N LEU A 229 -1.55 4.88 -8.35
CA LEU A 229 -0.21 5.10 -7.82
C LEU A 229 0.90 4.87 -8.86
N HIS A 230 0.56 4.41 -10.07
CA HIS A 230 1.41 4.52 -11.26
C HIS A 230 2.09 5.90 -11.35
N ARG A 231 1.37 6.97 -10.94
CA ARG A 231 1.91 8.34 -10.88
C ARG A 231 3.06 8.55 -9.89
N GLU A 232 3.10 7.82 -8.77
CA GLU A 232 4.24 7.92 -7.83
C GLU A 232 5.48 7.25 -8.41
N PHE A 233 5.38 6.37 -9.42
CA PHE A 233 6.52 5.74 -10.10
C PHE A 233 7.01 6.50 -11.35
N ASN A 234 6.28 7.53 -11.79
CA ASN A 234 6.65 8.37 -12.94
C ASN A 234 8.05 9.01 -12.82
N PHE A 235 8.62 9.16 -11.61
CA PHE A 235 9.99 9.68 -11.47
C PHE A 235 11.06 8.73 -12.03
N LEU A 236 10.76 7.43 -12.15
CA LEU A 236 11.65 6.46 -12.81
C LEU A 236 11.53 6.52 -14.34
N GLN A 237 10.43 7.08 -14.85
CA GLN A 237 10.18 7.25 -16.28
C GLN A 237 10.82 8.53 -16.85
N VAL A 238 11.66 9.25 -16.09
CA VAL A 238 12.41 10.40 -16.62
C VAL A 238 13.43 9.87 -17.64
N GLN A 239 12.99 9.81 -18.91
CA GLN A 239 13.86 9.67 -20.05
C GLN A 239 14.92 10.76 -19.97
N LYS A 240 16.19 10.36 -20.02
CA LYS A 240 17.29 11.28 -20.31
C LYS A 240 16.94 12.01 -21.61
N CYS A 241 16.70 13.31 -21.51
CA CYS A 241 16.79 14.21 -22.65
C CYS A 241 18.22 14.21 -23.20
#